data_AF-A0A258SVD3-F1
#
_entry.id   AF-A0A258SVD3-F1
#
_cell.length_a   1.000
_cell.length_b   1.000
_cell.length_c   1.000
_cell.angle_alpha   90.00
_cell.angle_beta   90.00
_cell.angle_gamma   90.00
#
_symmetry.space_group_name_H-M   'P 1'
#
loop_
_entity.id
_entity.type
_entity.pdbx_description
1 polymer ?
#
loop_
_entity_poly.entity_id
_entity_poly.type
_entity_poly.pdbx_seq_one_letter_code
_entity_poly.pdbx_strand_id
1 'polypeptide(L)' 'MTTPNDVKQAELRRAALEYHEFPTPGKVAIAPTKQLVNQRDLALAYSPGVAAACEEIVADPANVYKYTSR' A
#
# COMPACT_ATOMS: atom_id res chain seq x y z
N MET A 1 10.76 26.79 35.83
CA MET A 1 11.87 25.90 35.44
C MET A 1 11.23 24.65 34.85
N THR A 2 11.43 24.37 33.56
CA THR A 2 10.96 23.14 32.92
C THR A 2 11.75 21.95 33.47
N THR A 3 11.06 20.86 33.78
CA THR A 3 11.72 19.67 34.33
C THR A 3 12.45 18.90 33.21
N PRO A 4 13.47 18.09 33.53
CA PRO A 4 14.10 17.21 32.55
C PRO A 4 13.11 16.26 31.85
N ASN A 5 11.97 15.98 32.48
CA ASN A 5 10.91 15.16 31.92
C ASN A 5 10.09 15.92 30.86
N ASP A 6 9.81 17.21 31.09
CA ASP A 6 9.07 18.04 30.13
C ASP A 6 9.84 18.22 28.81
N VAL A 7 11.17 18.35 28.91
CA VAL A 7 12.05 18.42 27.74
C VAL A 7 11.98 17.12 26.93
N LYS A 8 12.09 15.96 27.60
CA LYS A 8 11.98 14.65 26.95
C LYS A 8 10.62 14.43 26.27
N GLN A 9 9.52 14.86 26.89
CA GLN A 9 8.19 14.74 26.30
C GLN A 9 8.04 15.64 25.07
N ALA A 10 8.57 16.86 25.11
CA ALA A 10 8.56 17.76 23.96
C ALA A 10 9.39 17.23 22.79
N GLU A 11 10.56 16.64 23.07
CA GLU A 11 11.42 16.00 22.06
C GLU A 11 10.73 14.79 21.43
N LEU A 12 10.16 13.89 22.24
CA LEU A 12 9.41 12.74 21.73
C LEU A 12 8.22 13.18 20.89
N ARG A 13 7.49 14.20 21.34
CA ARG A 13 6.38 14.76 20.58
C ARG A 13 6.84 15.31 19.23
N ARG A 14 7.94 16.06 19.19
CA ARG A 14 8.50 16.60 17.93
C ARG A 14 8.92 15.48 16.99
N ALA A 15 9.65 14.49 17.49
CA ALA A 15 10.08 13.33 16.71
C ALA A 15 8.90 12.52 16.16
N ALA A 16 7.84 12.35 16.96
CA ALA A 16 6.63 11.68 16.50
C ALA A 16 5.94 12.45 15.37
N LEU A 17 5.87 13.79 15.46
CA LEU A 17 5.28 14.61 14.40
C LEU A 17 6.12 14.53 13.11
N GLU A 18 7.43 14.70 13.22
CA GLU A 18 8.36 14.59 12.08
C GLU A 18 8.26 13.20 11.41
N TYR A 19 8.20 12.13 12.21
CA TYR A 19 8.05 10.75 11.72
C TYR A 19 6.76 10.51 10.93
N HIS A 20 5.67 11.22 11.25
CA HIS A 20 4.39 11.06 10.55
C HIS A 20 4.20 12.02 9.37
N GLU A 21 5.06 13.04 9.23
CA GLU A 21 4.95 14.08 8.20
C GLU A 21 5.94 13.85 7.04
N PHE A 22 7.20 13.51 7.35
CA PHE A 22 8.27 13.49 6.36
C PHE A 22 8.88 12.10 6.14
N PRO A 23 9.34 11.81 4.91
CA PRO A 23 9.24 12.63 3.69
C PRO A 23 7.86 12.57 3.02
N THR A 24 7.01 11.62 3.42
CA THR A 24 5.65 11.48 2.91
C THR A 24 4.73 11.23 4.11
N PRO A 25 3.64 12.00 4.25
CA PRO A 25 2.77 11.85 5.40
C PRO A 25 2.10 10.48 5.49
N GLY A 26 1.94 9.98 6.72
CA GLY A 26 1.22 8.76 7.03
C GLY A 26 2.11 7.56 7.37
N LYS A 27 1.47 6.45 7.76
CA LYS A 27 2.17 5.23 8.23
C LYS A 27 2.08 4.06 7.27
N VAL A 28 1.11 4.08 6.37
CA VAL A 28 0.77 2.95 5.50
C VAL A 28 0.68 3.46 4.07
N ALA A 29 1.24 2.68 3.16
CA ALA A 29 1.12 2.88 1.71
C ALA A 29 0.76 1.54 1.06
N ILE A 30 0.13 1.61 -0.11
CA ILE A 30 -0.13 0.46 -0.98
C ILE A 30 0.61 0.70 -2.29
N ALA A 31 1.32 -0.32 -2.76
CA ALA A 31 2.02 -0.30 -4.03
C ALA A 31 1.61 -1.52 -4.88
N PRO A 32 1.53 -1.36 -6.21
CA PRO A 32 1.26 -2.49 -7.10
C PRO A 32 2.40 -3.51 -7.06
N THR A 33 2.06 -4.80 -7.14
CA THR A 33 3.07 -5.90 -7.15
C THR A 33 3.60 -6.21 -8.55
N LYS A 34 2.99 -5.65 -9.59
CA LYS A 34 3.34 -5.81 -11.00
C LYS A 34 3.61 -4.45 -11.63
N GLN A 35 4.42 -4.43 -12.69
CA GLN A 35 4.69 -3.20 -13.44
C GLN A 35 3.40 -2.67 -14.09
N LEU A 36 3.27 -1.33 -14.10
CA LEU A 36 2.14 -0.60 -14.69
C LEU A 36 2.68 0.59 -15.51
N VAL A 37 3.72 0.36 -16.31
CA VAL A 37 4.51 1.45 -16.92
C VAL A 37 4.09 1.82 -18.34
N ASN A 38 3.26 0.99 -18.99
CA ASN A 38 2.84 1.19 -20.38
C ASN A 38 1.39 0.71 -20.62
N GLN A 39 0.89 0.92 -21.84
CA GLN A 39 -0.48 0.55 -22.23
C GLN A 39 -0.75 -0.96 -22.16
N ARG A 40 0.24 -1.79 -22.51
CA ARG A 40 0.11 -3.25 -22.43
C ARG A 40 -0.03 -3.69 -20.98
N ASP A 41 0.77 -3.12 -20.07
CA ASP A 41 0.67 -3.43 -18.64
C ASP A 41 -0.72 -3.05 -18.09
N LEU A 42 -1.24 -1.88 -18.49
CA LEU A 42 -2.57 -1.45 -18.08
C LEU A 42 -3.67 -2.37 -18.62
N ALA A 43 -3.55 -2.80 -19.89
CA ALA A 43 -4.48 -3.73 -20.51
C ALA A 43 -4.48 -5.13 -19.87
N LEU A 44 -3.37 -5.54 -19.24
CA LEU A 44 -3.28 -6.79 -18.47
C LEU A 44 -3.85 -6.63 -17.05
N ALA A 45 -3.60 -5.49 -16.40
CA ALA A 45 -4.04 -5.22 -15.04
C ALA A 45 -5.55 -4.91 -14.94
N TYR A 46 -6.13 -4.34 -16.00
CA TYR A 46 -7.54 -3.95 -16.10
C TYR A 46 -8.16 -4.54 -17.37
N SER A 47 -9.27 -3.96 -17.84
CA SER A 47 -9.92 -4.38 -19.07
C SER A 47 -9.00 -4.18 -20.29
N PRO A 48 -8.92 -5.17 -21.21
CA PRO A 48 -9.68 -6.43 -21.22
C PRO A 48 -9.01 -7.60 -20.45
N GLY A 49 -7.73 -7.53 -20.10
CA GLY A 49 -6.95 -8.67 -19.60
C GLY A 49 -7.40 -9.23 -18.25
N VAL A 50 -7.90 -8.40 -17.34
CA VAL A 50 -8.40 -8.82 -16.02
C VAL A 50 -9.53 -9.85 -16.11
N ALA A 51 -10.27 -9.87 -17.22
CA ALA A 51 -11.38 -10.80 -17.43
C ALA A 51 -10.95 -12.27 -17.32
N ALA A 52 -9.75 -12.62 -17.80
CA ALA A 52 -9.26 -13.99 -17.74
C ALA A 52 -9.11 -14.49 -16.29
N ALA A 53 -8.59 -13.66 -15.39
CA ALA A 53 -8.49 -14.02 -13.97
C ALA A 53 -9.89 -14.16 -13.33
N CYS A 54 -10.85 -13.32 -13.72
CA CYS A 54 -12.23 -13.43 -13.26
C CYS A 54 -12.90 -14.73 -13.75
N GLU A 55 -12.76 -15.08 -15.02
CA GLU A 55 -13.33 -16.29 -15.62
C GLU A 55 -12.79 -17.56 -14.95
N GLU A 56 -11.48 -17.61 -14.66
CA GLU A 56 -10.86 -18.73 -13.94
C GLU A 56 -11.36 -18.87 -12.50
N ILE A 57 -11.67 -17.75 -11.82
CA ILE A 57 -12.25 -17.77 -10.47
C ILE A 57 -13.73 -18.17 -10.50
N VAL A 58 -14.46 -17.79 -11.55
CA VAL A 58 -15.85 -18.25 -11.77
C VAL A 58 -15.88 -19.76 -12.01
N ALA A 59 -14.92 -20.29 -12.78
CA ALA A 59 -14.82 -21.72 -13.06
C ALA A 59 -14.40 -22.54 -11.83
N ASP A 60 -13.44 -22.05 -11.04
CA ASP A 60 -13.03 -22.64 -9.77
C ASP A 60 -12.75 -21.55 -8.72
N PRO A 61 -13.62 -21.41 -7.70
CA PRO A 61 -13.43 -20.42 -6.63
C PRO A 61 -12.09 -20.54 -5.88
N ALA A 62 -11.45 -21.71 -5.85
CA ALA A 62 -10.14 -21.89 -5.21
C ALA A 62 -9.02 -21.11 -5.92
N ASN A 63 -9.21 -20.73 -7.19
CA ASN A 63 -8.25 -19.92 -7.93
C ASN A 63 -8.10 -18.49 -7.38
N VAL A 64 -8.96 -18.04 -6.45
CA VAL A 64 -8.80 -16.74 -5.78
C VAL A 64 -7.44 -16.61 -5.08
N TYR A 65 -6.92 -17.71 -4.52
CA TYR A 65 -5.61 -17.74 -3.85
C TYR A 65 -4.43 -17.75 -4.82
N LYS A 66 -4.67 -18.00 -6.11
CA LYS A 66 -3.63 -17.99 -7.16
C LYS A 66 -3.53 -16.64 -7.84
N TYR A 67 -4.68 -15.99 -8.11
CA TYR A 67 -4.74 -14.81 -8.99
C TYR A 67 -5.06 -13.51 -8.26
N THR A 68 -5.18 -13.51 -6.92
CA THR A 68 -5.44 -12.30 -6.14
C THR A 68 -4.47 -12.18 -4.96
N SER A 69 -4.56 -11.08 -4.21
CA SER A 69 -3.75 -10.85 -3.01
C SER A 69 -4.34 -11.46 -1.73
N ARG A 70 -5.21 -12.48 -1.84
CA ARG A 70 -5.92 -13.11 -0.72
C ARG A 70 -5.27 -14.40 -0.25
#